data_AF-A0A1I5PD10-F1
#
_entry.id   AF-A0A1I5PD10-F1
#
_cell.length_a   1.000
_cell.length_b   1.000
_cell.length_c   1.000
_cell.angle_alpha   90.00
_cell.angle_beta   90.00
_cell.angle_gamma   90.00
#
_symmetry.space_group_name_H-M   'P 1'
#
loop_
_entity.id
_entity.type
_entity.pdbx_description
1 polymer ?
#
loop_
_entity_poly.entity_id
_entity_poly.type
_entity_poly.pdbx_seq_one_letter_code
_entity_poly.pdbx_strand_id
1 'polypeptide(L)'
;MRHAVRTRTDPRHVPLELEILAESARNRSVAKFFQRADRAIHEKIEGVVEAIPSARGLSAAELEATIDVIVAMSDGLVFRAVGNPKMNKEEVGKVMQRVVRFLVEDRKS
;
A
#
# COMPACT_ATOMS: atom_id res chain seq x y z
N MET A 1 10.00 -1.16 4.00
CA MET A 1 9.35 0.03 3.40
C MET A 1 10.21 0.80 2.39
N ARG A 2 11.51 1.03 2.59
CA ARG A 2 12.35 1.78 1.61
C ARG A 2 12.33 1.20 0.18
N HIS A 3 12.38 -0.13 0.05
CA HIS A 3 12.23 -0.80 -1.25
C HIS A 3 10.85 -0.50 -1.88
N ALA A 4 9.76 -0.64 -1.11
CA ALA A 4 8.42 -0.32 -1.58
C ALA A 4 8.32 1.13 -2.10
N VAL A 5 8.88 2.10 -1.37
CA VAL A 5 8.92 3.50 -1.83
C VAL A 5 9.66 3.65 -3.15
N ARG A 6 10.81 3.00 -3.33
CA ARG A 6 11.54 3.06 -4.60
C ARG A 6 10.75 2.46 -5.76
N THR A 7 10.16 1.28 -5.56
CA THR A 7 9.40 0.58 -6.59
C THR A 7 8.17 1.37 -7.02
N ARG A 8 7.37 1.86 -6.06
CA ARG A 8 6.16 2.65 -6.30
C ARG A 8 6.39 4.03 -6.93
N THR A 9 7.63 4.50 -6.87
CA THR A 9 8.00 5.84 -7.37
C THR A 9 9.03 5.76 -8.48
N ASP A 10 9.18 4.58 -9.08
CA ASP A 10 10.03 4.38 -10.24
C ASP A 10 9.40 5.09 -11.44
N PRO A 11 10.07 6.09 -12.04
CA PRO A 11 9.51 6.84 -13.17
C PRO A 11 9.20 5.96 -14.38
N ARG A 12 9.74 4.74 -14.45
CA ARG A 12 9.45 3.76 -15.51
C ARG A 12 8.10 3.07 -15.34
N HIS A 13 7.55 3.03 -14.13
CA HIS A 13 6.29 2.33 -13.82
C HIS A 13 5.14 3.29 -13.48
N VAL A 14 5.45 4.44 -12.88
CA VAL A 14 4.45 5.44 -12.44
C VAL A 14 3.44 5.83 -13.54
N PRO A 15 3.84 6.14 -14.79
CA PRO A 15 2.88 6.50 -15.82
C PRO A 15 1.87 5.40 -16.12
N LEU A 16 2.35 4.16 -16.26
CA LEU A 16 1.49 3.00 -16.55
C LEU A 16 0.54 2.69 -15.39
N GLU A 17 1.01 2.76 -14.14
CA GLU A 17 0.13 2.56 -12.98
C GLU A 17 -1.01 3.59 -12.95
N LEU A 18 -0.73 4.86 -13.25
CA LEU A 18 -1.75 5.91 -13.30
C LEU A 18 -2.73 5.71 -14.47
N GLU A 19 -2.26 5.27 -15.63
CA GLU A 19 -3.12 4.93 -16.77
C GLU A 19 -4.06 3.77 -16.43
N ILE A 20 -3.54 2.69 -15.80
CA ILE A 20 -4.36 1.55 -15.36
C ILE A 20 -5.42 2.01 -14.36
N LEU A 21 -5.05 2.82 -13.37
CA LEU A 21 -5.99 3.34 -12.38
C LEU A 21 -7.07 4.23 -13.05
N ALA A 22 -6.66 5.15 -13.92
CA ALA A 22 -7.60 6.01 -14.66
C ALA A 22 -8.57 5.21 -15.54
N GLU A 23 -8.07 4.19 -16.23
CA GLU A 23 -8.89 3.33 -17.09
C GLU A 23 -9.81 2.43 -16.25
N SER A 24 -9.33 1.89 -15.13
CA SER A 24 -10.16 1.09 -14.22
C SER A 24 -11.39 1.86 -13.71
N ALA A 25 -11.29 3.19 -13.54
CA ALA A 25 -12.41 4.03 -13.15
C ALA A 25 -13.48 4.17 -14.25
N ARG A 26 -13.14 3.92 -15.52
CA ARG A 26 -14.04 4.09 -16.68
C ARG A 26 -14.44 2.76 -17.32
N ASN A 27 -13.66 1.71 -17.14
CA ASN A 27 -13.80 0.43 -17.82
C ASN A 27 -13.89 -0.73 -16.82
N ARG A 28 -15.08 -1.33 -16.73
CA ARG A 28 -15.36 -2.43 -15.78
C ARG A 28 -14.49 -3.67 -16.01
N SER A 29 -14.05 -3.93 -17.24
CA SER A 29 -13.19 -5.09 -17.52
C SER A 29 -11.81 -4.90 -16.89
N VAL A 30 -11.23 -3.71 -17.09
CA VAL A 30 -9.95 -3.30 -16.51
C VAL A 30 -10.06 -3.22 -14.98
N ALA A 31 -11.16 -2.67 -14.45
CA ALA A 31 -11.44 -2.68 -13.01
C ALA A 31 -11.42 -4.08 -12.39
N LYS A 32 -12.09 -5.06 -13.02
CA LYS A 32 -12.09 -6.45 -12.54
C LYS A 32 -10.70 -7.09 -12.59
N PHE A 33 -9.88 -6.74 -13.58
CA PHE A 33 -8.50 -7.20 -13.61
C PHE A 33 -7.69 -6.59 -12.46
N PHE A 34 -7.77 -5.27 -12.28
CA PHE A 34 -7.09 -4.57 -11.20
C PHE A 34 -7.51 -5.11 -9.82
N GLN A 35 -8.81 -5.26 -9.55
CA GLN A 35 -9.34 -5.79 -8.29
C GLN A 35 -8.84 -7.19 -7.96
N ARG A 36 -8.65 -8.05 -8.97
CA ARG A 36 -8.07 -9.40 -8.77
C ARG A 36 -6.58 -9.32 -8.42
N ALA A 37 -5.83 -8.46 -9.09
CA ALA A 37 -4.42 -8.24 -8.78
C ALA A 37 -4.24 -7.65 -7.38
N ASP A 38 -5.08 -6.67 -7.02
CA ASP A 38 -5.12 -6.05 -5.70
C ASP A 38 -5.47 -7.05 -4.59
N ARG A 39 -6.45 -7.93 -4.82
CA ARG A 39 -6.80 -9.00 -3.87
C ARG A 39 -5.61 -9.92 -3.57
N ALA A 40 -4.84 -10.29 -4.59
CA ALA A 40 -3.64 -11.12 -4.40
C ALA A 40 -2.51 -10.39 -3.64
N ILE A 41 -2.48 -9.06 -3.67
CA ILE A 41 -1.57 -8.25 -2.85
C ILE A 41 -2.09 -8.22 -1.41
N HIS A 42 -3.39 -8.00 -1.22
CA HIS A 42 -4.03 -8.02 0.09
C HIS A 42 -3.76 -9.33 0.84
N GLU A 43 -4.05 -10.48 0.23
CA GLU A 43 -3.81 -11.82 0.83
C GLU A 43 -2.34 -12.03 1.25
N LYS A 44 -1.39 -11.50 0.48
CA LYS A 44 0.04 -11.57 0.85
C LYS A 44 0.36 -10.69 2.06
N ILE A 45 -0.20 -9.50 2.14
CA ILE A 45 0.01 -8.60 3.27
C ILE A 45 -0.66 -9.18 4.52
N GLU A 46 -1.86 -9.72 4.38
CA GLU A 46 -2.60 -10.40 5.44
C GLU A 46 -1.76 -11.49 6.09
N GLY A 47 -1.23 -12.44 5.30
CA GLY A 47 -0.37 -13.50 5.84
C GLY A 47 0.91 -12.99 6.52
N VAL A 48 1.44 -11.83 6.10
CA VAL A 48 2.57 -11.18 6.78
C VAL A 48 2.15 -10.56 8.10
N VAL A 49 1.00 -9.88 8.14
CA VAL A 49 0.49 -9.21 9.36
C VAL A 49 0.05 -10.24 10.40
N GLU A 50 -0.64 -11.30 10.01
CA GLU A 50 -1.05 -12.40 10.91
C GLU A 50 0.12 -13.10 11.59
N ALA A 51 1.27 -13.17 10.90
CA ALA A 51 2.50 -13.73 11.46
C ALA A 51 3.11 -12.86 12.57
N ILE A 52 2.69 -11.59 12.70
CA ILE A 52 3.16 -10.67 13.74
C ILE A 52 2.43 -10.99 15.06
N PRO A 53 3.13 -11.34 16.15
CA PRO A 53 2.48 -11.71 17.41
C PRO A 53 1.56 -10.62 17.98
N SER A 54 1.88 -9.33 17.79
CA SER A 54 1.06 -8.20 18.23
C SER A 54 -0.26 -8.06 17.46
N ALA A 55 -0.31 -8.54 16.22
CA ALA A 55 -1.51 -8.47 15.38
C ALA A 55 -2.59 -9.50 15.78
N ARG A 56 -2.25 -10.52 16.59
CA ARG A 56 -3.18 -11.57 17.05
C ARG A 56 -4.34 -11.06 17.91
N GLY A 57 -4.26 -9.80 18.38
CA GLY A 57 -5.32 -9.16 19.14
C GLY A 57 -6.34 -8.39 18.29
N LEU A 58 -6.11 -8.25 16.98
CA LEU A 58 -7.03 -7.57 16.07
C LEU A 58 -8.20 -8.50 15.71
N SER A 59 -9.40 -7.95 15.66
CA SER A 59 -10.52 -8.59 14.97
C SER A 59 -10.27 -8.63 13.46
N ALA A 60 -10.95 -9.53 12.74
CA ALA A 60 -10.82 -9.63 11.29
C ALA A 60 -11.10 -8.30 10.56
N ALA A 61 -12.10 -7.53 11.02
CA ALA A 61 -12.42 -6.23 10.45
C ALA A 61 -11.34 -5.18 10.70
N GLU A 62 -10.68 -5.20 11.87
CA GLU A 62 -9.55 -4.31 12.16
C GLU A 62 -8.31 -4.69 11.36
N LEU A 63 -8.10 -5.99 11.13
CA LEU A 63 -7.02 -6.49 10.28
C LEU A 63 -7.22 -6.03 8.83
N GLU A 64 -8.41 -6.24 8.24
CA GLU A 64 -8.72 -5.76 6.89
C GLU A 64 -8.54 -4.24 6.77
N ALA A 65 -9.10 -3.46 7.70
CA ALA A 65 -8.95 -2.01 7.68
C ALA A 65 -7.48 -1.56 7.80
N THR A 66 -6.69 -2.28 8.60
CA THR A 66 -5.24 -2.03 8.75
C THR A 66 -4.51 -2.28 7.43
N ILE A 67 -4.82 -3.38 6.75
CA ILE A 67 -4.23 -3.72 5.46
C ILE A 67 -4.60 -2.67 4.41
N ASP A 68 -5.88 -2.26 4.34
CA ASP A 68 -6.36 -1.23 3.41
C ASP A 68 -5.61 0.09 3.61
N VAL A 69 -5.38 0.53 4.85
CA VAL A 69 -4.60 1.74 5.13
C VAL A 69 -3.15 1.59 4.67
N ILE A 70 -2.52 0.43 4.90
CA ILE A 70 -1.14 0.17 4.46
C ILE A 70 -1.05 0.19 2.92
N VAL A 71 -2.00 -0.44 2.23
CA VAL A 71 -2.09 -0.47 0.77
C VAL A 71 -2.31 0.94 0.22
N ALA A 72 -3.29 1.68 0.75
CA ALA A 72 -3.59 3.05 0.33
C ALA A 72 -2.39 4.00 0.50
N MET A 73 -1.63 3.87 1.60
CA MET A 73 -0.39 4.61 1.78
C MET A 73 0.67 4.26 0.73
N SER A 74 0.73 3.01 0.28
CA SER A 74 1.63 2.55 -0.77
C SER A 74 1.20 3.05 -2.15
N ASP A 75 -0.10 2.96 -2.49
CA ASP A 75 -0.66 3.47 -3.74
C ASP A 75 -0.51 4.98 -3.88
N GLY A 76 -0.72 5.72 -2.78
CA GLY A 76 -0.54 7.17 -2.74
C GLY A 76 0.87 7.63 -3.12
N LEU A 77 1.89 6.77 -3.02
CA LEU A 77 3.25 7.10 -3.43
C LEU A 77 3.39 7.30 -4.95
N VAL A 78 2.56 6.64 -5.75
CA VAL A 78 2.53 6.81 -7.21
C VAL A 78 2.13 8.25 -7.55
N PHE A 79 1.02 8.73 -6.97
CA PHE A 79 0.59 10.12 -7.10
C PHE A 79 1.63 11.08 -6.52
N ARG A 80 2.22 10.74 -5.37
CA ARG A 80 3.24 11.60 -4.75
C ARG A 80 4.49 11.73 -5.60
N ALA A 81 4.89 10.69 -6.32
CA ALA A 81 6.04 10.73 -7.25
C ALA A 81 5.84 11.76 -8.36
N VAL A 82 4.61 11.92 -8.85
CA VAL A 82 4.27 12.96 -9.85
C VAL A 82 4.26 14.34 -9.21
N GLY A 83 3.59 14.51 -8.07
CA GLY A 83 3.48 15.81 -7.40
C GLY A 83 4.77 16.30 -6.74
N ASN A 84 5.72 15.42 -6.44
CA ASN A 84 7.02 15.74 -5.87
C ASN A 84 8.10 14.73 -6.31
N PRO A 85 8.63 14.86 -7.53
CA PRO A 85 9.61 13.91 -8.07
C PRO A 85 10.97 13.95 -7.34
N LYS A 86 11.25 15.02 -6.59
CA LYS A 86 12.49 15.19 -5.81
C LYS A 86 12.35 14.76 -4.34
N MET A 87 11.25 14.12 -3.96
CA MET A 87 11.05 13.70 -2.58
C MET A 87 12.20 12.81 -2.09
N ASN A 88 12.60 12.98 -0.82
CA ASN A 88 13.59 12.11 -0.21
C ASN A 88 12.97 10.74 0.07
N LYS A 89 13.11 9.83 -0.91
CA LYS A 89 12.54 8.47 -0.86
C LYS A 89 13.01 7.66 0.34
N GLU A 90 14.23 7.91 0.83
CA GLU A 90 14.79 7.22 1.97
C GLU A 90 14.09 7.64 3.28
N GLU A 91 13.93 8.95 3.50
CA GLU A 91 13.22 9.47 4.67
C GLU A 91 11.73 9.14 4.64
N VAL A 92 11.09 9.22 3.47
CA VAL A 92 9.71 8.76 3.29
C VAL A 92 9.58 7.28 3.68
N GLY A 93 10.52 6.43 3.25
CA GLY A 93 10.54 5.02 3.62
C GLY A 93 10.68 4.77 5.11
N LYS A 94 11.47 5.59 5.82
CA LYS A 94 11.62 5.51 7.29
C LYS A 94 10.32 5.91 8.01
N VAL A 95 9.69 7.00 7.58
CA VAL A 95 8.41 7.45 8.17
C VAL A 95 7.31 6.43 7.91
N MET A 96 7.19 5.93 6.68
CA MET A 96 6.22 4.90 6.31
C MET A 96 6.41 3.63 7.14
N GLN A 97 7.66 3.22 7.41
CA GLN A 97 7.94 2.08 8.30
C GLN A 97 7.46 2.30 9.74
N ARG A 98 7.62 3.52 10.27
CA ARG A 98 7.13 3.85 11.62
C ARG A 98 5.60 3.81 11.69
N VAL A 99 4.92 4.30 10.65
CA VAL A 99 3.45 4.27 10.59
C VAL A 99 2.94 2.83 10.46
N VAL A 100 3.51 2.02 9.55
CA VAL A 100 3.13 0.60 9.45
C VAL A 100 3.34 -0.13 10.77
N ARG A 101 4.47 0.12 11.43
CA ARG A 101 4.75 -0.44 12.76
C ARG A 101 3.69 -0.06 13.77
N PHE A 102 3.34 1.23 13.84
CA PHE A 102 2.27 1.72 14.70
C PHE A 102 0.95 0.99 14.39
N LEU A 103 0.56 0.85 13.14
CA LEU A 103 -0.70 0.19 12.77
C LEU A 103 -0.76 -1.30 13.17
N VAL A 104 0.38 -2.01 13.22
CA VAL A 104 0.42 -3.47 13.53
C VAL A 104 0.84 -3.79 14.97
N GLU A 105 1.43 -2.83 15.69
CA GLU A 105 1.91 -3.00 17.06
C GLU A 105 1.13 -2.17 18.08
N ASP A 106 0.48 -1.08 17.67
CA ASP A 106 -0.24 -0.20 18.59
C ASP A 106 -1.54 -0.87 19.03
N ARG A 107 -1.54 -1.30 20.29
CA ARG A 107 -2.72 -1.80 20.97
C ARG A 107 -3.60 -0.60 21.28
N LYS A 108 -4.85 -0.62 20.81
CA LYS A 108 -5.89 0.34 21.22
C LYS A 108 -5.74 0.65 22.73
N SER A 109 -5.50 1.93 23.04
CA SER A 109 -5.74 2.48 24.39
C SER A 109 -7.22 2.39 24.73
#